data_AF-A0A945GFI7-F1
#
_entry.id   AF-A0A945GFI7-F1
#
_cell.length_a   1.000
_cell.length_b   1.000
_cell.length_c   1.000
_cell.angle_alpha   90.00
_cell.angle_beta   90.00
_cell.angle_gamma   90.00
#
_symmetry.space_group_name_H-M   'P 1'
#
loop_
_entity.id
_entity.type
_entity.pdbx_description
1 polymer ?
#
loop_
_entity_poly.entity_id
_entity_poly.type
_entity_poly.pdbx_seq_one_letter_code
_entity_poly.pdbx_strand_id
1 'polypeptide(L)' 'MKKNLIKIIRFGLRIHSIFHVVEFISAIYEEAYITASIALVASLIEIIASFLIPKEHVHLKPFVSEVHEKCDD' A
#
# COMPACT_ATOMS: atom_id res chain seq x y z
N MET A 1 4.35 -20.20 11.84
CA MET A 1 3.01 -19.61 11.62
C MET A 1 3.01 -18.08 11.56
N LYS A 2 3.51 -17.36 12.58
CA LYS A 2 3.56 -15.88 12.59
C LYS A 2 4.29 -15.24 11.38
N LYS A 3 5.47 -15.75 10.99
CA LYS A 3 6.24 -15.20 9.85
C LYS A 3 5.52 -15.29 8.49
N ASN A 4 4.81 -16.39 8.21
CA ASN A 4 4.10 -16.56 6.94
C ASN A 4 2.85 -15.67 6.87
N LEU A 5 2.12 -15.57 7.98
CA LEU A 5 0.98 -14.66 8.09
C LEU A 5 1.39 -13.20 7.89
N ILE A 6 2.48 -12.77 8.52
CA ILE A 6 3.01 -11.40 8.33
C ILE A 6 3.40 -11.15 6.87
N LYS A 7 4.02 -12.13 6.19
CA LYS A 7 4.35 -12.01 4.76
C LYS A 7 3.09 -11.90 3.90
N ILE A 8 2.06 -12.70 4.17
CA ILE A 8 0.78 -12.66 3.44
C ILE A 8 0.09 -11.31 3.66
N ILE A 9 0.03 -10.83 4.90
CA ILE A 9 -0.59 -9.53 5.22
C ILE A 9 0.17 -8.39 4.53
N ARG A 10 1.51 -8.39 4.55
CA ARG A 10 2.33 -7.37 3.87
C ARG A 10 2.12 -7.39 2.36
N PHE A 11 2.00 -8.58 1.76
CA PHE A 11 1.69 -8.70 0.33
C PHE A 11 0.26 -8.25 0.01
N GLY A 12 -0.72 -8.66 0.82
CA GLY A 12 -2.11 -8.24 0.69
C GLY A 12 -2.27 -6.73 0.80
N LEU A 13 -1.54 -6.08 1.70
CA LEU A 13 -1.53 -4.62 1.83
C LEU A 13 -0.97 -3.92 0.57
N ARG A 14 0.01 -4.52 -0.13
CA ARG A 14 0.53 -3.98 -1.41
C ARG A 14 -0.45 -4.15 -2.57
N ILE A 15 -1.19 -5.25 -2.59
CA ILE A 15 -2.24 -5.47 -3.60
C ILE A 15 -3.45 -4.58 -3.30
N HIS A 16 -3.72 -4.29 -2.02
CA HIS A 16 -4.80 -3.40 -1.60
C HIS A 16 -4.67 -2.00 -2.20
N SER A 17 -3.46 -1.46 -2.30
CA SER A 17 -3.19 -0.18 -2.97
C SER A 17 -3.67 -0.17 -4.43
N ILE A 18 -3.53 -1.30 -5.13
CA ILE A 18 -4.03 -1.45 -6.52
C ILE A 18 -5.56 -1.41 -6.55
N PHE A 19 -6.23 -1.98 -5.53
CA PHE A 19 -7.68 -1.95 -5.45
C PHE A 19 -8.22 -0.53 -5.28
N HIS A 20 -7.56 0.35 -4.53
CA HIS A 20 -8.00 1.75 -4.46
C HIS A 20 -7.92 2.48 -5.80
N VAL A 21 -6.91 2.18 -6.63
CA VAL A 21 -6.82 2.74 -7.99
C VAL A 21 -7.92 2.20 -8.89
N VAL A 22 -8.19 0.89 -8.85
CA VAL A 22 -9.30 0.28 -9.61
C VAL A 22 -10.64 0.85 -9.14
N GLU A 23 -10.86 0.94 -7.84
CA GLU A 23 -12.07 1.50 -7.23
C GLU A 23 -12.28 2.96 -7.62
N PHE A 24 -11.22 3.78 -7.63
CA PHE A 24 -11.28 5.16 -8.10
C PHE A 24 -11.73 5.24 -9.56
N ILE A 25 -11.12 4.45 -10.45
CA ILE A 25 -11.46 4.44 -11.89
C ILE A 25 -12.90 3.95 -12.11
N SER A 26 -13.30 2.86 -11.43
CA SER A 26 -14.67 2.34 -11.48
C SER A 26 -15.69 3.36 -10.97
N ALA A 27 -15.41 4.03 -9.86
CA ALA A 27 -16.29 5.03 -9.30
C ALA A 27 -16.43 6.27 -10.20
N ILE A 28 -15.36 6.68 -10.90
CA ILE A 28 -15.45 7.74 -11.92
C ILE A 28 -16.33 7.28 -13.09
N TYR A 29 -16.16 6.04 -13.56
CA TYR A 29 -16.97 5.49 -14.66
C TYR A 29 -18.46 5.38 -14.30
N GLU A 30 -18.78 5.07 -13.05
CA GLU A 30 -20.15 4.98 -12.53
C GLU A 30 -20.70 6.33 -12.02
N GLU A 31 -19.99 7.44 -12.22
CA GLU A 31 -20.36 8.79 -11.71
C GLU A 31 -20.54 8.85 -10.17
N ALA A 32 -19.99 7.88 -9.43
CA ALA A 32 -20.04 7.78 -7.98
C ALA A 32 -18.95 8.65 -7.32
N TYR A 33 -19.06 9.98 -7.45
CA TYR A 33 -18.00 10.92 -7.07
C TYR A 33 -17.63 10.93 -5.58
N ILE A 34 -18.57 10.60 -4.69
CA ILE A 34 -18.28 10.46 -3.25
C ILE A 34 -17.32 9.27 -3.04
N THR A 35 -17.62 8.13 -3.65
CA THR A 35 -16.76 6.93 -3.62
C THR A 35 -15.41 7.21 -4.25
N ALA A 36 -15.39 7.86 -5.41
CA ALA A 36 -14.15 8.26 -6.07
C ALA A 36 -13.29 9.16 -5.17
N SER A 37 -13.90 10.12 -4.47
CA SER A 37 -13.19 11.00 -3.54
C SER A 37 -12.58 10.24 -2.37
N ILE A 38 -13.30 9.28 -1.79
CA ILE A 38 -12.79 8.45 -0.69
C ILE A 38 -11.62 7.57 -1.17
N ALA A 39 -11.77 6.90 -2.32
CA ALA A 39 -10.73 6.05 -2.91
C ALA A 39 -9.46 6.86 -3.26
N LEU A 40 -9.63 8.09 -3.76
CA LEU A 40 -8.52 9.00 -4.04
C LEU A 40 -7.79 9.43 -2.75
N VAL A 41 -8.53 9.82 -1.71
CA VAL A 41 -7.94 10.21 -0.42
C VAL A 41 -7.19 9.03 0.21
N ALA A 42 -7.77 7.83 0.19
CA ALA A 42 -7.12 6.61 0.67
C ALA A 42 -5.81 6.33 -0.08
N SER A 43 -5.85 6.39 -1.42
CA SER A 43 -4.67 6.21 -2.28
C SER A 43 -3.57 7.23 -1.96
N LEU A 44 -3.92 8.50 -1.76
CA LEU A 44 -2.96 9.55 -1.43
C LEU A 44 -2.33 9.34 -0.05
N ILE A 45 -3.13 9.01 0.96
CA ILE A 45 -2.63 8.69 2.30
C ILE A 45 -1.63 7.55 2.22
N GLU A 46 -1.94 6.51 1.45
CA GLU A 46 -1.09 5.33 1.31
C GLU A 46 0.25 5.66 0.62
N ILE A 47 0.23 6.42 -0.47
CA ILE A 47 1.44 6.90 -1.14
C ILE A 47 2.28 7.73 -0.17
N ILE A 48 1.68 8.71 0.49
CA ILE A 48 2.39 9.59 1.42
C ILE A 48 2.98 8.80 2.60
N ALA A 49 2.20 7.89 3.19
CA ALA A 49 2.65 7.04 4.30
C ALA A 49 3.81 6.12 3.89
N SER A 50 3.82 5.63 2.64
CA SER A 50 4.91 4.81 2.11
C SER A 50 6.26 5.52 2.08
N PHE A 51 6.27 6.85 1.95
CA PHE A 51 7.48 7.67 1.97
C PHE A 51 7.78 8.30 3.34
N LEU A 52 6.74 8.74 4.07
CA LEU A 52 6.89 9.60 5.26
C LEU A 52 6.87 8.87 6.60
N ILE A 53 6.58 7.57 6.64
CA ILE A 53 6.68 6.77 7.88
C ILE A 53 7.88 5.80 7.77
N PRO A 54 9.14 6.29 7.67
CA PRO A 54 10.29 5.48 7.32
C PRO A 54 11.01 4.94 8.57
N LYS A 55 10.29 4.61 9.66
CA LYS A 55 10.93 3.98 10.84
C LYS A 55 11.40 2.54 10.59
N GLU A 56 11.36 2.13 9.33
CA GLU A 56 11.59 0.79 8.85
C GLU A 56 12.28 1.00 7.48
N HIS A 57 13.60 0.81 7.40
CA HIS A 57 14.39 0.92 6.17
C HIS A 57 13.86 -0.08 5.15
N VAL A 58 13.36 0.43 4.01
CA VAL A 58 12.80 -0.38 2.93
C VAL A 58 13.88 -0.65 1.88
N HIS A 59 14.41 -1.85 1.84
CA HIS A 59 15.27 -2.29 0.75
C HIS A 59 14.39 -2.78 -0.40
N LEU A 60 14.35 -1.97 -1.47
CA LEU A 60 13.62 -2.28 -2.70
C LEU A 60 14.30 -3.45 -3.42
N LYS A 61 13.76 -4.66 -3.22
CA LYS A 61 14.11 -5.86 -4.00
C LYS A 61 13.02 -6.10 -5.06
N PRO A 62 13.33 -6.73 -6.21
CA PRO A 62 12.41 -6.87 -7.34
C PRO A 62 11.08 -7.57 -7.02
N PHE A 63 11.05 -8.46 -6.02
CA PHE A 63 9.87 -9.26 -5.70
C PHE A 63 9.25 -8.93 -4.35
N VAL A 64 10.08 -8.73 -3.32
CA VAL A 64 9.61 -8.40 -1.96
C VAL A 64 10.58 -7.42 -1.33
N SER A 65 10.15 -6.17 -1.12
CA SER A 65 10.96 -5.24 -0.35
C SER A 65 11.09 -5.71 1.10
N GLU A 66 12.32 -5.63 1.61
CA GLU A 66 12.69 -6.02 2.96
C GLU A 66 12.63 -4.79 3.85
N VAL A 67 12.02 -4.92 5.02
CA VAL A 67 11.72 -3.78 5.87
C VAL A 67 12.14 -4.08 7.31
N HIS A 68 12.98 -3.21 7.85
CA HIS A 68 13.66 -3.43 9.13
C HIS A 68 14.03 -2.09 9.79
N GLU A 69 13.94 -2.02 11.11
CA GLU A 69 14.18 -0.79 11.88
C GLU A 69 15.65 -0.35 11.89
N LYS A 70 16.59 -1.28 11.66
CA LYS A 70 18.02 -1.04 11.48
C LYS A 70 18.56 -1.91 10.35
N CYS A 71 19.38 -1.34 9.48
CA CYS A 71 20.18 -2.14 8.54
C CYS A 71 21.21 -2.95 9.34
N ASP A 72 21.35 -4.24 9.00
CA ASP A 72 22.57 -4.97 9.34
C ASP A 72 23.66 -4.51 8.35
N ASP A 73 24.82 -4.11 8.86
CA ASP A 73 25.97 -3.65 8.05
C ASP A 73 26.45 -4.72 7.03
#